data_AF-A0A644XNS6-F1
#
_entry.id   AF-A0A644XNS6-F1
#
_cell.length_a   1.000
_cell.length_b   1.000
_cell.length_c   1.000
_cell.angle_alpha   90.00
_cell.angle_beta   90.00
_cell.angle_gamma   90.00
#
_symmetry.space_group_name_H-M   'P 1'
#
loop_
_entity.id
_entity.type
_entity.pdbx_description
1 polymer ?
#
loop_
_entity_poly.entity_id
_entity_poly.type
_entity_poly.pdbx_seq_one_letter_code
_entity_poly.pdbx_strand_id
1 'polypeptide(L)'
;MKNKKAMTYLLTIGMLLLALAVLSGSRPLPKELTSVQTQVNGSVDAENSEELEQIADETTPLAGTVIPTAQTVQLVAQQEPVAEEPATEEPAPEEPAKEDPAPEEPAPEDPVEEEPAPEEPTEEEPVEEEPAPEEPAEEEPPVATLTAAQKLLERSYVLLNQYNACTTMEEKRVLLGASNYSLGNDALRAKLLADMGGSWELLEEEVTDATEYQQEKTLYVQVYMSGSSSDFTPVVYTAPNSDRSGNQWATNLVYVEDEATWMEYVKKHPYNDSRVAYYVTGLAPEGSWDTLQETMETSDLWQEVELEEEAPADDSAPLAETDPTLG
;
A
#
# COMPACT_ATOMS: atom_id res chain seq x y z
N MET A 1 -32.18 -11.39 -34.26
CA MET A 1 -31.26 -11.49 -35.43
C MET A 1 -30.96 -10.09 -35.93
N LYS A 2 -29.66 -9.76 -36.11
CA LYS A 2 -29.01 -8.42 -36.25
C LYS A 2 -28.29 -8.11 -34.92
N ASN A 3 -26.97 -8.24 -34.73
CA ASN A 3 -25.84 -7.88 -35.60
C ASN A 3 -24.57 -8.72 -35.31
N LYS A 4 -24.51 -9.99 -35.73
CA LYS A 4 -23.32 -10.85 -35.63
C LYS A 4 -22.20 -10.55 -36.66
N LYS A 5 -22.15 -9.34 -37.23
CA LYS A 5 -21.23 -9.02 -38.35
C LYS A 5 -20.27 -7.85 -38.08
N ALA A 6 -20.41 -7.14 -36.96
CA ALA A 6 -19.43 -6.12 -36.56
C ALA A 6 -18.23 -6.72 -35.78
N MET A 7 -18.41 -7.92 -35.22
CA MET A 7 -17.46 -8.64 -34.36
C MET A 7 -16.32 -9.35 -35.12
N THR A 8 -16.23 -9.18 -36.44
CA THR A 8 -15.21 -9.86 -37.28
C THR A 8 -14.19 -8.89 -37.89
N TYR A 9 -14.36 -7.57 -37.74
CA TYR A 9 -13.46 -6.57 -38.34
C TYR A 9 -12.51 -5.87 -37.35
N LEU A 10 -12.64 -6.09 -36.05
CA LEU A 10 -11.71 -5.56 -35.03
C LEU A 10 -10.64 -6.58 -34.60
N LEU A 11 -10.76 -7.84 -35.02
CA LEU A 11 -9.82 -8.92 -34.71
C LEU A 11 -8.59 -8.98 -35.65
N THR A 12 -8.48 -8.08 -36.63
CA THR A 12 -7.35 -8.07 -37.60
C THR A 12 -6.48 -6.81 -37.56
N ILE A 13 -6.82 -5.81 -36.73
CA ILE A 13 -6.00 -4.59 -36.56
C ILE A 13 -5.17 -4.64 -35.26
N GLY A 14 -5.55 -5.49 -34.29
CA GLY A 14 -4.80 -5.71 -33.04
C GLY A 14 -3.68 -6.77 -33.11
N MET A 15 -3.22 -7.15 -34.30
CA MET A 15 -2.17 -8.16 -34.49
C MET A 15 -1.07 -7.67 -35.47
N LEU A 16 -0.64 -6.41 -35.32
CA LEU A 16 0.49 -5.85 -36.07
C LEU A 16 1.34 -4.84 -35.28
N LEU A 17 1.53 -5.05 -33.98
CA LEU A 17 2.56 -4.32 -33.21
C LEU A 17 3.24 -5.23 -32.18
N LEU A 18 3.76 -6.38 -32.63
CA LEU A 18 4.67 -7.19 -31.81
C LEU A 18 5.59 -8.05 -32.68
N ALA A 19 6.49 -7.40 -33.43
CA ALA A 19 7.69 -8.03 -34.01
C ALA A 19 8.72 -6.97 -34.42
N LEU A 20 10.00 -7.25 -34.09
CA LEU A 20 11.24 -6.45 -34.27
C LEU A 20 11.61 -5.63 -33.01
N ALA A 21 12.69 -5.89 -32.26
CA ALA A 21 13.96 -6.47 -32.64
C ALA A 21 14.64 -7.23 -31.49
N VAL A 22 15.00 -8.48 -31.74
CA VAL A 22 16.16 -9.15 -31.13
C VAL A 22 17.12 -9.43 -32.28
N LEU A 23 18.33 -8.85 -32.24
CA LEU A 23 19.59 -9.47 -32.68
C LEU A 23 20.70 -8.40 -32.75
N SER A 24 21.50 -8.33 -31.68
CA SER A 24 22.96 -8.28 -31.78
C SER A 24 23.53 -8.47 -30.38
N GLY A 25 23.82 -9.73 -30.05
CA GLY A 25 24.66 -10.05 -28.91
C GLY A 25 26.13 -9.82 -29.25
N SER A 26 26.92 -9.46 -28.25
CA SER A 26 28.27 -9.99 -28.04
C SER A 26 28.73 -9.70 -26.61
N ARG A 27 29.19 -10.77 -25.97
CA ARG A 27 29.72 -10.90 -24.60
C ARG A 27 30.86 -9.91 -24.28
N PRO A 28 31.10 -9.61 -22.98
CA PRO A 28 32.29 -8.90 -22.51
C PRO A 28 33.44 -9.88 -22.20
N LEU A 29 34.69 -9.42 -22.30
CA LEU A 29 35.91 -9.98 -21.67
C LEU A 29 37.10 -8.99 -21.88
N PRO A 30 38.22 -9.10 -21.13
CA PRO A 30 38.80 -8.02 -20.32
C PRO A 30 40.09 -7.42 -20.94
N LYS A 31 40.56 -6.29 -20.40
CA LYS A 31 41.86 -5.70 -20.74
C LYS A 31 42.88 -6.06 -19.65
N GLU A 32 43.87 -6.87 -20.03
CA GLU A 32 45.12 -7.07 -19.31
C GLU A 32 46.28 -7.00 -20.32
N LEU A 33 47.22 -6.10 -19.99
CA LEU A 33 48.69 -6.16 -20.14
C LEU A 33 49.42 -6.29 -21.51
N THR A 34 50.39 -5.36 -21.66
CA THR A 34 51.75 -5.51 -22.26
C THR A 34 51.87 -5.31 -23.79
N SER A 35 52.38 -4.17 -24.28
CA SER A 35 53.79 -3.70 -24.43
C SER A 35 54.50 -4.22 -25.69
N VAL A 36 55.35 -3.34 -26.27
CA VAL A 36 56.36 -3.46 -27.36
C VAL A 36 56.00 -2.54 -28.54
N GLN A 37 56.54 -1.31 -28.62
CA GLN A 37 57.78 -0.89 -29.33
C GLN A 37 57.74 -1.23 -30.84
N THR A 38 58.11 -0.39 -31.82
CA THR A 38 58.87 0.87 -31.91
C THR A 38 58.93 1.27 -33.42
N GLN A 39 59.26 2.54 -33.70
CA GLN A 39 59.84 3.11 -34.95
C GLN A 39 58.91 3.37 -36.16
N VAL A 40 59.08 4.40 -37.03
CA VAL A 40 59.83 5.68 -37.07
C VAL A 40 59.51 6.36 -38.43
N ASN A 41 59.49 7.70 -38.44
CA ASN A 41 59.71 8.67 -39.54
C ASN A 41 58.76 8.87 -40.74
N GLY A 42 58.53 10.17 -41.01
CA GLY A 42 58.40 10.80 -42.35
C GLY A 42 57.04 11.48 -42.59
N SER A 43 56.91 12.80 -42.41
CA SER A 43 57.05 13.86 -43.44
C SER A 43 55.86 13.89 -44.43
N VAL A 44 55.18 14.97 -44.84
CA VAL A 44 55.17 16.46 -44.70
C VAL A 44 53.79 16.92 -45.29
N ASP A 45 53.49 18.22 -45.20
CA ASP A 45 52.41 19.01 -45.85
C ASP A 45 51.17 19.27 -44.97
N ALA A 46 50.91 20.46 -44.38
CA ALA A 46 50.80 21.85 -44.86
C ALA A 46 49.33 22.28 -45.13
N GLU A 47 49.04 23.55 -44.79
CA GLU A 47 47.79 24.34 -44.99
C GLU A 47 46.77 24.22 -43.83
N ASN A 48 46.69 25.19 -42.89
CA ASN A 48 46.01 26.51 -42.95
C ASN A 48 44.53 26.33 -43.36
N SER A 49 43.49 26.75 -42.62
CA SER A 49 43.27 28.01 -41.89
C SER A 49 41.98 27.89 -41.04
N GLU A 50 41.86 28.72 -39.98
CA GLU A 50 40.64 29.43 -39.50
C GLU A 50 39.43 28.57 -39.01
N GLU A 51 38.72 28.80 -37.89
CA GLU A 51 38.41 30.01 -37.13
C GLU A 51 37.78 29.59 -35.78
N LEU A 52 38.24 30.16 -34.66
CA LEU A 52 37.53 30.14 -33.36
C LEU A 52 37.40 31.61 -32.94
N GLU A 53 36.17 32.14 -32.88
CA GLU A 53 35.92 33.42 -32.21
C GLU A 53 35.54 33.19 -30.74
N GLN A 54 36.44 33.59 -29.86
CA GLN A 54 36.17 33.90 -28.46
C GLN A 54 36.25 35.42 -28.26
N ILE A 55 35.14 35.98 -27.77
CA ILE A 55 34.99 36.94 -26.67
C ILE A 55 36.20 37.78 -26.20
N ALA A 56 35.92 39.09 -26.16
CA ALA A 56 36.42 40.13 -25.24
C ALA A 56 37.82 40.73 -25.47
N ASP A 57 37.83 42.02 -25.80
CA ASP A 57 38.99 42.92 -25.80
C ASP A 57 38.63 44.19 -25.01
N GLU A 58 39.43 44.54 -24.00
CA GLU A 58 39.58 45.93 -23.55
C GLU A 58 41.00 46.18 -22.97
N THR A 59 41.87 46.71 -23.83
CA THR A 59 42.85 47.82 -23.60
C THR A 59 44.15 47.61 -22.77
N THR A 60 45.27 47.41 -23.51
CA THR A 60 46.52 48.26 -23.65
C THR A 60 47.32 48.83 -22.43
N PRO A 61 48.63 49.24 -22.55
CA PRO A 61 49.81 48.36 -22.49
C PRO A 61 51.08 48.93 -21.73
N LEU A 62 52.18 48.16 -21.75
CA LEU A 62 53.60 48.57 -21.94
C LEU A 62 54.51 49.05 -20.78
N ALA A 63 55.54 48.23 -20.45
CA ALA A 63 57.00 48.56 -20.30
C ALA A 63 57.70 47.37 -19.59
N GLY A 64 58.65 46.62 -20.17
CA GLY A 64 60.06 46.99 -20.34
C GLY A 64 61.00 45.76 -20.34
N THR A 65 61.56 45.43 -21.51
CA THR A 65 62.95 45.04 -21.88
C THR A 65 64.00 45.01 -20.72
N VAL A 66 64.97 44.09 -20.49
CA VAL A 66 65.95 43.34 -21.33
C VAL A 66 66.72 42.26 -20.48
N ILE A 67 67.13 41.16 -21.16
CA ILE A 67 68.42 40.40 -21.13
C ILE A 67 68.67 39.24 -20.11
N PRO A 68 69.37 38.16 -20.57
CA PRO A 68 69.33 36.79 -20.04
C PRO A 68 70.59 36.42 -19.24
N THR A 69 70.69 35.21 -18.65
CA THR A 69 71.93 34.37 -18.59
C THR A 69 71.71 33.02 -17.85
N ALA A 70 72.07 31.95 -18.55
CA ALA A 70 72.65 30.64 -18.20
C ALA A 70 72.23 29.79 -16.96
N GLN A 71 71.84 28.55 -17.31
CA GLN A 71 72.26 27.24 -16.80
C GLN A 71 72.28 26.96 -15.28
N THR A 72 71.44 26.01 -14.86
CA THR A 72 71.87 24.81 -14.10
C THR A 72 70.85 23.68 -14.31
N VAL A 73 71.37 22.48 -14.60
CA VAL A 73 70.63 21.23 -14.78
C VAL A 73 70.17 20.71 -13.42
N GLN A 74 68.90 20.35 -13.24
CA GLN A 74 68.51 19.33 -12.26
C GLN A 74 67.13 18.73 -12.56
N LEU A 75 67.08 17.40 -12.51
CA LEU A 75 65.92 16.55 -12.74
C LEU A 75 64.69 16.99 -11.93
N VAL A 76 63.53 17.05 -12.58
CA VAL A 76 62.24 16.95 -11.89
C VAL A 76 61.54 15.67 -12.31
N ALA A 77 61.60 14.70 -11.41
CA ALA A 77 60.76 13.52 -11.39
C ALA A 77 59.29 13.94 -11.29
N GLN A 78 58.44 13.17 -11.94
CA GLN A 78 56.99 13.30 -11.91
C GLN A 78 56.50 13.18 -10.47
N GLN A 79 55.79 14.20 -9.98
CA GLN A 79 55.09 14.13 -8.71
C GLN A 79 53.75 13.42 -8.91
N GLU A 80 53.60 12.26 -8.28
CA GLU A 80 52.30 11.64 -8.04
C GLU A 80 51.49 12.51 -7.07
N PRO A 81 50.15 12.60 -7.23
CA PRO A 81 49.30 13.26 -6.25
C PRO A 81 49.26 12.44 -4.95
N VAL A 82 49.60 13.10 -3.84
CA VAL A 82 49.46 12.59 -2.47
C VAL A 82 47.97 12.41 -2.16
N ALA A 83 47.57 11.21 -1.77
CA ALA A 83 46.27 10.94 -1.17
C ALA A 83 46.24 11.53 0.24
N GLU A 84 45.29 12.42 0.52
CA GLU A 84 44.94 12.78 1.90
C GLU A 84 44.13 11.63 2.50
N GLU A 85 44.67 11.00 3.55
CA GLU A 85 43.90 10.08 4.40
C GLU A 85 42.86 10.88 5.21
N PRO A 86 41.61 10.41 5.31
CA PRO A 86 40.66 11.00 6.23
C PRO A 86 41.05 10.65 7.67
N ALA A 87 41.19 11.67 8.52
CA ALA A 87 41.33 11.49 9.96
C ALA A 87 40.06 10.85 10.53
N THR A 88 40.19 9.67 11.13
CA THR A 88 39.16 9.02 11.93
C THR A 88 39.08 9.69 13.31
N GLU A 89 38.03 10.45 13.58
CA GLU A 89 37.62 10.74 14.96
C GLU A 89 36.87 9.51 15.51
N GLU A 90 37.47 8.84 16.50
CA GLU A 90 36.75 7.85 17.30
C GLU A 90 35.70 8.55 18.18
N PRO A 91 34.43 8.10 18.20
CA PRO A 91 33.48 8.58 19.19
C PRO A 91 33.85 8.01 20.56
N ALA A 92 33.91 8.87 21.57
CA ALA A 92 34.04 8.46 22.96
C ALA A 92 32.81 7.62 23.38
N PRO A 93 32.97 6.51 24.11
CA PRO A 93 31.83 5.77 24.63
C PRO A 93 31.16 6.55 25.77
N GLU A 94 29.90 6.96 25.59
CA GLU A 94 29.03 7.30 26.71
C GLU A 94 28.53 6.00 27.35
N GLU A 95 28.97 5.73 28.58
CA GLU A 95 28.39 4.65 29.39
C GLU A 95 26.93 5.00 29.75
N PRO A 96 25.98 4.09 29.54
CA PRO A 96 24.62 4.30 30.04
C PRO A 96 24.63 4.19 31.57
N ALA A 97 24.15 5.23 32.24
CA ALA A 97 23.85 5.19 33.66
C ALA A 97 22.78 4.11 33.91
N LYS A 98 23.12 3.12 34.73
CA LYS A 98 22.15 2.14 35.24
C LYS A 98 21.27 2.83 36.27
N GLU A 99 20.00 3.06 35.95
CA GLU A 99 18.98 3.24 36.97
C GLU A 99 18.51 1.85 37.42
N ASP A 100 18.90 1.46 38.63
CA ASP A 100 18.33 0.31 39.31
C ASP A 100 16.87 0.63 39.68
N PRO A 101 15.88 -0.19 39.28
CA PRO A 101 14.53 -0.04 39.78
C PRO A 101 14.48 -0.44 41.26
N ALA A 102 13.98 0.45 42.10
CA ALA A 102 13.69 0.12 43.49
C ALA A 102 12.58 -0.95 43.55
N PRO A 103 12.73 -2.03 44.34
CA PRO A 103 11.66 -2.98 44.54
C PRO A 103 10.58 -2.37 45.44
N GLU A 104 9.38 -2.17 44.90
CA GLU A 104 8.17 -2.01 45.72
C GLU A 104 7.71 -3.41 46.15
N GLU A 105 7.88 -3.73 47.43
CA GLU A 105 7.25 -4.90 48.04
C GLU A 105 5.74 -4.65 48.16
N PRO A 106 4.87 -5.54 47.63
CA PRO A 106 3.44 -5.46 47.91
C PRO A 106 3.18 -5.86 49.37
N ALA A 107 2.48 -4.99 50.10
CA ALA A 107 1.97 -5.33 51.43
C ALA A 107 0.93 -6.46 51.32
N PRO A 108 0.99 -7.50 52.19
CA PRO A 108 -0.07 -8.50 52.23
C PRO A 108 -1.32 -7.90 52.87
N GLU A 109 -2.43 -7.89 52.13
CA GLU A 109 -3.76 -7.76 52.72
C GLU A 109 -4.23 -9.15 53.17
N ASP A 110 -4.37 -9.34 54.49
CA ASP A 110 -5.01 -10.51 55.06
C ASP A 110 -6.51 -10.52 54.69
N PRO A 111 -7.04 -11.61 54.09
CA PRO A 111 -8.47 -11.74 53.87
C PRO A 111 -9.18 -11.97 55.21
N VAL A 112 -10.12 -11.09 55.53
CA VAL A 112 -11.04 -11.26 56.67
C VAL A 112 -12.03 -12.36 56.30
N GLU A 113 -11.99 -13.49 56.99
CA GLU A 113 -13.02 -14.52 56.93
C GLU A 113 -14.30 -13.99 57.60
N GLU A 114 -15.35 -13.74 56.82
CA GLU A 114 -16.72 -13.61 57.34
C GLU A 114 -17.37 -14.99 57.40
N GLU A 115 -17.64 -15.49 58.60
CA GLU A 115 -18.47 -16.68 58.82
C GLU A 115 -19.91 -16.40 58.38
N PRO A 116 -20.53 -17.21 57.51
CA PRO A 116 -21.95 -17.08 57.19
C PRO A 116 -22.80 -17.57 58.36
N ALA A 117 -23.72 -16.71 58.82
CA ALA A 117 -24.76 -17.10 59.77
C ALA A 117 -25.75 -18.09 59.11
N PRO A 118 -26.24 -19.11 59.82
CA PRO A 118 -27.25 -20.02 59.28
C PRO A 118 -28.62 -19.35 59.31
N GLU A 119 -29.22 -19.12 58.14
CA GLU A 119 -30.65 -18.85 58.02
C GLU A 119 -31.41 -20.19 57.88
N GLU A 120 -32.39 -20.40 58.76
CA GLU A 120 -33.30 -21.54 58.72
C GLU A 120 -34.20 -21.46 57.47
N PRO A 121 -34.48 -22.57 56.77
CA PRO A 121 -35.35 -22.55 55.62
C PRO A 121 -36.81 -22.43 56.06
N THR A 122 -37.44 -21.31 55.71
CA THR A 122 -38.89 -21.15 55.76
C THR A 122 -39.51 -22.02 54.65
N GLU A 123 -40.40 -22.93 55.01
CA GLU A 123 -41.25 -23.64 54.04
C GLU A 123 -42.24 -22.64 53.42
N GLU A 124 -41.96 -22.19 52.20
CA GLU A 124 -42.96 -21.49 51.37
C GLU A 124 -43.71 -22.53 50.52
N GLU A 125 -45.04 -22.54 50.68
CA GLU A 125 -45.95 -23.37 49.87
C GLU A 125 -45.81 -23.02 48.38
N PRO A 126 -45.85 -23.99 47.46
CA PRO A 126 -45.72 -23.73 46.04
C PRO A 126 -46.94 -22.94 45.55
N VAL A 127 -46.71 -21.69 45.17
CA VAL A 127 -47.67 -20.90 44.40
C VAL A 127 -47.71 -21.50 43.00
N GLU A 128 -48.88 -21.94 42.55
CA GLU A 128 -49.12 -22.30 41.15
C GLU A 128 -48.93 -21.04 40.30
N GLU A 129 -47.75 -20.87 39.70
CA GLU A 129 -47.56 -19.89 38.63
C GLU A 129 -48.26 -20.45 37.38
N GLU A 130 -49.39 -19.83 37.01
CA GLU A 130 -49.90 -19.96 35.65
C GLU A 130 -48.79 -19.51 34.69
N PRO A 131 -48.44 -20.32 33.68
CA PRO A 131 -47.42 -19.90 32.71
C PRO A 131 -47.93 -18.63 32.02
N ALA A 132 -47.23 -17.52 32.26
CA ALA A 132 -47.37 -16.36 31.42
C ALA A 132 -47.14 -16.81 29.97
N PRO A 133 -47.95 -16.36 29.00
CA PRO A 133 -47.63 -16.61 27.61
C PRO A 133 -46.26 -15.99 27.35
N GLU A 134 -45.25 -16.85 27.13
CA GLU A 134 -44.04 -16.44 26.44
C GLU A 134 -44.51 -15.97 25.07
N GLU A 135 -44.62 -14.65 24.90
CA GLU A 135 -44.55 -14.09 23.57
C GLU A 135 -43.27 -14.65 22.98
N PRO A 136 -43.31 -15.31 21.80
CA PRO A 136 -42.09 -15.73 21.16
C PRO A 136 -41.23 -14.48 21.10
N ALA A 137 -40.02 -14.56 21.65
CA ALA A 137 -39.00 -13.58 21.32
C ALA A 137 -38.96 -13.62 19.79
N GLU A 138 -39.53 -12.60 19.15
CA GLU A 138 -39.19 -12.30 17.78
C GLU A 138 -37.69 -12.09 17.87
N GLU A 139 -36.91 -13.11 17.50
CA GLU A 139 -35.54 -12.92 17.09
C GLU A 139 -35.65 -11.91 15.94
N GLU A 140 -35.49 -10.63 16.29
CA GLU A 140 -35.22 -9.60 15.32
C GLU A 140 -34.11 -10.18 14.44
N PRO A 141 -34.30 -10.27 13.11
CA PRO A 141 -33.23 -10.72 12.24
C PRO A 141 -32.01 -9.87 12.58
N PRO A 142 -30.79 -10.44 12.67
CA PRO A 142 -29.62 -9.70 13.10
C PRO A 142 -29.60 -8.41 12.31
N VAL A 143 -29.70 -7.28 13.04
CA VAL A 143 -29.63 -5.96 12.42
C VAL A 143 -28.29 -5.97 11.71
N ALA A 144 -28.30 -6.14 10.38
CA ALA A 144 -27.09 -6.35 9.60
C ALA A 144 -26.18 -5.16 9.85
N THR A 145 -25.20 -5.34 10.72
CA THR A 145 -24.23 -4.31 11.05
C THR A 145 -23.40 -4.12 9.79
N LEU A 146 -23.37 -2.91 9.26
CA LEU A 146 -22.59 -2.60 8.06
C LEU A 146 -21.14 -3.08 8.22
N THR A 147 -20.60 -3.71 7.18
CA THR A 147 -19.19 -4.10 7.12
C THR A 147 -18.29 -2.86 7.10
N ALA A 148 -17.01 -3.04 7.44
CA ALA A 148 -15.99 -2.00 7.33
C ALA A 148 -15.94 -1.39 5.92
N ALA A 149 -16.11 -2.22 4.88
CA ALA A 149 -16.18 -1.77 3.48
C ALA A 149 -17.39 -0.89 3.20
N GLN A 150 -18.59 -1.33 3.60
CA GLN A 150 -19.82 -0.58 3.41
C GLN A 150 -19.78 0.76 4.16
N LYS A 151 -19.34 0.75 5.42
CA LYS A 151 -19.16 1.99 6.21
C LYS A 151 -18.19 2.95 5.52
N LEU A 152 -17.08 2.45 4.96
CA LEU A 152 -16.10 3.29 4.28
C LEU A 152 -16.63 3.86 2.96
N LEU A 153 -17.40 3.08 2.19
CA LEU A 153 -18.07 3.56 0.99
C LEU A 153 -19.06 4.67 1.31
N GLU A 154 -19.93 4.48 2.30
CA GLU A 154 -20.88 5.51 2.71
C GLU A 154 -20.18 6.82 3.09
N ARG A 155 -19.13 6.75 3.93
CA ARG A 155 -18.31 7.91 4.30
C ARG A 155 -17.69 8.58 3.07
N SER A 156 -17.20 7.78 2.12
CA SER A 156 -16.57 8.26 0.89
C SER A 156 -17.57 9.00 -0.01
N TYR A 157 -18.76 8.46 -0.22
CA TYR A 157 -19.81 9.11 -1.00
C TYR A 157 -20.32 10.39 -0.34
N VAL A 158 -20.50 10.38 0.99
CA VAL A 158 -20.87 11.60 1.74
C VAL A 158 -19.82 12.70 1.53
N LEU A 159 -18.52 12.37 1.64
CA LEU A 159 -17.45 13.34 1.42
C LEU A 159 -17.42 13.83 -0.04
N LEU A 160 -17.58 12.95 -1.02
CA LEU A 160 -17.62 13.32 -2.43
C LEU A 160 -18.80 14.23 -2.75
N ASN A 161 -19.98 13.98 -2.17
CA ASN A 161 -21.14 14.85 -2.32
C ASN A 161 -20.87 16.26 -1.78
N GLN A 162 -20.23 16.38 -0.61
CA GLN A 162 -19.81 17.67 -0.05
C GLN A 162 -18.75 18.34 -0.93
N TYR A 163 -17.76 17.59 -1.39
CA TYR A 163 -16.68 18.07 -2.26
C TYR A 163 -17.22 18.60 -3.58
N ASN A 164 -18.19 17.91 -4.20
CA ASN A 164 -18.81 18.31 -5.45
C ASN A 164 -19.79 19.48 -5.28
N ALA A 165 -20.35 19.67 -4.09
CA ALA A 165 -21.18 20.83 -3.77
C ALA A 165 -20.37 22.13 -3.58
N CYS A 166 -19.07 22.04 -3.29
CA CYS A 166 -18.20 23.22 -3.22
C CYS A 166 -18.09 23.92 -4.58
N THR A 167 -18.26 25.24 -4.57
CA THR A 167 -18.23 26.10 -5.77
C THR A 167 -16.85 26.67 -6.06
N THR A 168 -15.98 26.74 -5.04
CA THR A 168 -14.62 27.25 -5.16
C THR A 168 -13.58 26.20 -4.73
N MET A 169 -12.36 26.35 -5.24
CA MET A 169 -11.25 25.48 -4.83
C MET A 169 -10.85 25.70 -3.36
N GLU A 170 -11.07 26.91 -2.84
CA GLU A 170 -10.82 27.22 -1.43
C GLU A 170 -11.81 26.49 -0.51
N GLU A 171 -13.08 26.43 -0.87
CA GLU A 171 -14.08 25.63 -0.14
C GLU A 171 -13.69 24.14 -0.12
N LYS A 172 -13.26 23.59 -1.25
CA LYS A 172 -12.76 22.21 -1.33
C LYS A 172 -11.53 22.00 -0.45
N ARG A 173 -10.58 22.93 -0.47
CA ARG A 173 -9.36 22.87 0.34
C ARG A 173 -9.71 22.88 1.84
N VAL A 174 -10.61 23.77 2.25
CA VAL A 174 -11.08 23.89 3.64
C VAL A 174 -11.85 22.63 4.07
N LEU A 175 -12.76 22.11 3.22
CA LEU A 175 -13.49 20.87 3.48
C LEU A 175 -12.53 19.71 3.77
N LEU A 176 -11.49 19.57 2.95
CA LEU A 176 -10.51 18.48 3.09
C LEU A 176 -9.44 18.74 4.15
N GLY A 177 -9.42 19.94 4.77
CA GLY A 177 -8.34 20.32 5.70
C GLY A 177 -6.96 20.36 5.03
N ALA A 178 -6.89 20.56 3.71
CA ALA A 178 -5.66 20.46 2.93
C ALA A 178 -4.80 21.73 3.04
N SER A 179 -3.48 21.57 3.07
CA SER A 179 -2.52 22.69 3.11
C SER A 179 -2.22 23.31 1.75
N ASN A 180 -2.62 22.65 0.67
CA ASN A 180 -2.40 23.06 -0.72
C ASN A 180 -3.62 22.71 -1.58
N TYR A 181 -3.56 23.01 -2.88
CA TYR A 181 -4.66 22.78 -3.83
C TYR A 181 -4.57 21.46 -4.61
N SER A 182 -3.71 20.53 -4.19
CA SER A 182 -3.65 19.17 -4.74
C SER A 182 -4.75 18.31 -4.13
N LEU A 183 -6.00 18.57 -4.51
CA LEU A 183 -7.20 18.02 -3.88
C LEU A 183 -7.67 16.69 -4.51
N GLY A 184 -6.72 15.85 -4.95
CA GLY A 184 -7.02 14.56 -5.56
C GLY A 184 -7.25 13.44 -4.54
N ASN A 185 -7.07 12.20 -4.99
CA ASN A 185 -7.14 10.97 -4.18
C ASN A 185 -6.50 11.12 -2.79
N ASP A 186 -5.27 11.65 -2.74
CA ASP A 186 -4.54 11.78 -1.47
C ASP A 186 -5.17 12.75 -0.47
N ALA A 187 -5.81 13.82 -0.93
CA ALA A 187 -6.45 14.79 -0.04
C ALA A 187 -7.77 14.25 0.50
N LEU A 188 -8.55 13.57 -0.36
CA LEU A 188 -9.79 12.91 0.03
C LEU A 188 -9.51 11.78 1.04
N ARG A 189 -8.52 10.93 0.78
CA ARG A 189 -8.06 9.90 1.73
C ARG A 189 -7.55 10.49 3.04
N ALA A 190 -6.85 11.63 3.00
CA ALA A 190 -6.40 12.31 4.22
C ALA A 190 -7.58 12.70 5.11
N LYS A 191 -8.61 13.29 4.51
CA LYS A 191 -9.81 13.73 5.22
C LYS A 191 -10.55 12.54 5.84
N LEU A 192 -10.79 11.49 5.05
CA LEU A 192 -11.47 10.28 5.54
C LEU A 192 -10.72 9.65 6.71
N LEU A 193 -9.40 9.46 6.57
CA LEU A 193 -8.60 8.87 7.63
C LEU A 193 -8.59 9.73 8.90
N ALA A 194 -8.49 11.06 8.75
CA ALA A 194 -8.53 11.99 9.88
C ALA A 194 -9.89 11.94 10.61
N ASP A 195 -11.00 11.87 9.87
CA ASP A 195 -12.34 11.74 10.44
C ASP A 195 -12.56 10.40 11.15
N MET A 196 -11.84 9.36 10.71
CA MET A 196 -11.80 8.04 11.35
C MET A 196 -10.80 7.96 12.53
N GLY A 197 -10.22 9.08 12.95
CA GLY A 197 -9.29 9.12 14.09
C GLY A 197 -7.86 8.71 13.77
N GLY A 198 -7.48 8.69 12.49
CA GLY A 198 -6.12 8.40 12.05
C GLY A 198 -5.82 6.93 11.73
N SER A 199 -6.82 6.05 11.87
CA SER A 199 -6.71 4.62 11.54
C SER A 199 -7.86 4.18 10.64
N TRP A 200 -7.52 3.40 9.61
CA TRP A 200 -8.45 2.60 8.84
C TRP A 200 -9.03 1.47 9.72
N GLU A 201 -10.22 1.02 9.35
CA GLU A 201 -10.93 -0.07 10.04
C GLU A 201 -10.31 -1.42 9.64
N LEU A 202 -10.23 -2.36 10.58
CA LEU A 202 -9.73 -3.70 10.30
C LEU A 202 -10.72 -4.43 9.39
N LEU A 203 -10.21 -5.23 8.45
CA LEU A 203 -11.03 -6.17 7.70
C LEU A 203 -11.56 -7.27 8.65
N GLU A 204 -12.80 -7.68 8.43
CA GLU A 204 -13.42 -8.76 9.16
C GLU A 204 -12.65 -10.09 9.00
N GLU A 205 -12.50 -10.84 10.10
CA GLU A 205 -11.68 -12.06 10.14
C GLU A 205 -12.26 -13.15 9.22
N GLU A 206 -13.58 -13.27 9.17
CA GLU A 206 -14.29 -14.20 8.29
C GLU A 206 -13.98 -13.96 6.80
N VAL A 207 -13.73 -12.70 6.40
CA VAL A 207 -13.33 -12.40 5.01
C VAL A 207 -11.94 -12.92 4.75
N THR A 208 -10.99 -12.71 5.67
CA THR A 208 -9.63 -13.23 5.50
C THR A 208 -9.57 -14.75 5.50
N ASP A 209 -10.38 -15.39 6.34
CA ASP A 209 -10.44 -16.85 6.45
C ASP A 209 -11.04 -17.50 5.20
N ALA A 210 -12.04 -16.86 4.59
CA ALA A 210 -12.67 -17.32 3.35
C ALA A 210 -11.80 -17.12 2.09
N THR A 211 -10.75 -16.30 2.15
CA THR A 211 -9.83 -16.13 1.01
C THR A 211 -9.05 -17.41 0.69
N GLU A 212 -8.46 -17.50 -0.51
CA GLU A 212 -7.53 -18.57 -0.88
C GLU A 212 -6.08 -18.23 -0.46
N TYR A 213 -5.69 -16.95 -0.43
CA TYR A 213 -4.29 -16.55 -0.15
C TYR A 213 -4.09 -15.35 0.80
N GLN A 214 -5.13 -14.84 1.45
CA GLN A 214 -5.03 -13.76 2.43
C GLN A 214 -5.23 -14.18 3.89
N GLN A 215 -5.31 -15.49 4.18
CA GLN A 215 -5.50 -15.98 5.54
C GLN A 215 -4.37 -15.51 6.47
N GLU A 216 -4.69 -15.35 7.75
CA GLU A 216 -3.77 -14.91 8.82
C GLU A 216 -3.17 -13.51 8.62
N LYS A 217 -3.56 -12.75 7.58
CA LYS A 217 -3.07 -11.39 7.34
C LYS A 217 -3.92 -10.39 8.09
N THR A 218 -3.24 -9.49 8.82
CA THR A 218 -3.87 -8.26 9.30
C THR A 218 -4.03 -7.28 8.14
N LEU A 219 -5.27 -7.07 7.73
CA LEU A 219 -5.62 -6.20 6.61
C LEU A 219 -6.57 -5.10 7.08
N TYR A 220 -6.39 -3.91 6.54
CA TYR A 220 -7.22 -2.75 6.84
C TYR A 220 -7.95 -2.30 5.58
N VAL A 221 -9.22 -1.94 5.76
CA VAL A 221 -10.10 -1.48 4.69
C VAL A 221 -9.79 -0.02 4.36
N GLN A 222 -9.36 0.22 3.11
CA GLN A 222 -8.96 1.52 2.59
C GLN A 222 -9.75 1.85 1.33
N VAL A 223 -9.62 3.09 0.85
CA VAL A 223 -10.32 3.56 -0.36
C VAL A 223 -9.38 4.28 -1.31
N TYR A 224 -9.51 4.01 -2.60
CA TYR A 224 -8.86 4.74 -3.69
C TYR A 224 -9.91 5.53 -4.47
N MET A 225 -9.65 6.81 -4.73
CA MET A 225 -10.53 7.64 -5.56
C MET A 225 -10.13 7.48 -7.02
N SER A 226 -10.81 6.57 -7.72
CA SER A 226 -10.64 6.29 -9.14
C SER A 226 -11.14 7.44 -10.00
N GLY A 227 -10.53 7.67 -11.16
CA GLY A 227 -10.87 8.77 -12.06
C GLY A 227 -10.30 10.11 -11.61
N SER A 228 -11.03 11.21 -11.88
CA SER A 228 -10.55 12.57 -11.65
C SER A 228 -11.47 13.42 -10.77
N SER A 229 -11.08 14.67 -10.53
CA SER A 229 -11.80 15.60 -9.63
C SER A 229 -13.25 15.91 -10.01
N SER A 230 -13.69 15.55 -11.21
CA SER A 230 -15.07 15.72 -11.69
C SER A 230 -15.92 14.46 -11.62
N ASP A 231 -15.29 13.29 -11.43
CA ASP A 231 -15.85 11.97 -11.71
C ASP A 231 -15.30 10.90 -10.74
N PHE A 232 -14.81 11.33 -9.57
CA PHE A 232 -14.22 10.41 -8.61
C PHE A 232 -15.22 9.30 -8.24
N THR A 233 -14.73 8.06 -8.33
CA THR A 233 -15.45 6.87 -7.88
C THR A 233 -14.65 6.20 -6.77
N PRO A 234 -15.20 6.03 -5.56
CA PRO A 234 -14.50 5.36 -4.47
C PRO A 234 -14.40 3.86 -4.77
N VAL A 235 -13.18 3.33 -4.69
CA VAL A 235 -12.89 1.89 -4.83
C VAL A 235 -12.33 1.42 -3.50
N VAL A 236 -13.05 0.54 -2.82
CA VAL A 236 -12.62 -0.02 -1.54
C VAL A 236 -11.76 -1.25 -1.76
N TYR A 237 -10.67 -1.34 -1.01
CA TYR A 237 -9.68 -2.41 -1.11
C TYR A 237 -8.97 -2.57 0.24
N THR A 238 -8.08 -3.56 0.35
CA THR A 238 -7.29 -3.73 1.58
C THR A 238 -5.79 -3.50 1.44
N ALA A 239 -5.15 -3.08 2.53
CA ALA A 239 -3.72 -2.96 2.65
C ALA A 239 -3.25 -3.30 4.10
N PRO A 240 -1.98 -3.66 4.31
CA PRO A 240 -1.51 -4.16 5.61
C PRO A 240 -1.34 -3.09 6.69
N ASN A 241 -1.32 -1.81 6.32
CA ASN A 241 -1.10 -0.72 7.27
C ASN A 241 -2.44 -0.08 7.64
N SER A 242 -2.61 0.21 8.94
CA SER A 242 -3.77 0.90 9.47
C SER A 242 -3.82 2.38 9.09
N ASP A 243 -2.73 2.92 8.56
CA ASP A 243 -2.63 4.32 8.15
C ASP A 243 -2.22 4.43 6.67
N ARG A 244 -1.66 5.58 6.30
CA ARG A 244 -1.14 5.83 4.95
C ARG A 244 0.39 5.68 4.85
N SER A 245 1.00 4.96 5.79
CA SER A 245 2.42 4.64 5.74
C SER A 245 2.70 3.43 4.83
N GLY A 246 3.97 3.22 4.49
CA GLY A 246 4.40 2.07 3.69
C GLY A 246 3.76 1.98 2.30
N ASN A 247 3.66 0.76 1.78
CA ASN A 247 3.03 0.51 0.49
C ASN A 247 1.51 0.42 0.64
N GLN A 248 0.83 1.53 0.37
CA GLN A 248 -0.61 1.64 0.49
C GLN A 248 -1.36 1.35 -0.82
N TRP A 249 -0.67 1.07 -1.93
CA TRP A 249 -1.29 0.99 -3.27
C TRP A 249 -1.40 -0.42 -3.84
N ALA A 250 -0.88 -1.40 -3.11
CA ALA A 250 -0.86 -2.79 -3.52
C ALA A 250 -1.91 -3.56 -2.70
N THR A 251 -2.70 -4.39 -3.38
CA THR A 251 -3.77 -5.17 -2.75
C THR A 251 -3.96 -6.50 -3.44
N ASN A 252 -4.61 -7.42 -2.73
CA ASN A 252 -5.15 -8.63 -3.30
C ASN A 252 -6.66 -8.76 -3.03
N LEU A 253 -7.31 -7.78 -2.41
CA LEU A 253 -8.74 -7.78 -2.17
C LEU A 253 -9.34 -6.43 -2.54
N VAL A 254 -10.38 -6.46 -3.38
CA VAL A 254 -11.15 -5.30 -3.79
C VAL A 254 -12.62 -5.59 -3.52
N TYR A 255 -13.32 -4.66 -2.88
CA TYR A 255 -14.74 -4.79 -2.59
C TYR A 255 -15.57 -4.29 -3.78
N VAL A 256 -16.57 -5.08 -4.18
CA VAL A 256 -17.50 -4.76 -5.26
C VAL A 256 -18.86 -4.45 -4.63
N GLU A 257 -19.26 -3.18 -4.71
CA GLU A 257 -20.49 -2.68 -4.05
C GLU A 257 -21.76 -3.33 -4.59
N ASP A 258 -21.88 -3.47 -5.91
CA ASP A 258 -23.10 -3.98 -6.57
C ASP A 258 -23.41 -5.44 -6.19
N GLU A 259 -22.36 -6.22 -5.91
CA GLU A 259 -22.43 -7.62 -5.49
C GLU A 259 -22.35 -7.78 -3.96
N ALA A 260 -22.04 -6.68 -3.25
CA ALA A 260 -21.76 -6.65 -1.82
C ALA A 260 -20.72 -7.71 -1.37
N THR A 261 -19.73 -7.99 -2.22
CA THR A 261 -18.75 -9.06 -2.02
C THR A 261 -17.31 -8.57 -2.19
N TRP A 262 -16.37 -9.35 -1.68
CA TRP A 262 -14.94 -9.14 -1.90
C TRP A 262 -14.45 -10.00 -3.06
N MET A 263 -13.62 -9.42 -3.92
CA MET A 263 -12.93 -10.12 -5.01
C MET A 263 -11.44 -10.27 -4.67
N GLU A 264 -10.95 -11.50 -4.62
CA GLU A 264 -9.53 -11.82 -4.42
C GLU A 264 -8.76 -11.88 -5.74
N TYR A 265 -7.68 -11.12 -5.83
CA TYR A 265 -6.73 -11.18 -6.93
C TYR A 265 -5.70 -12.28 -6.72
N VAL A 266 -5.80 -13.37 -7.48
CA VAL A 266 -5.03 -14.61 -7.26
C VAL A 266 -3.87 -14.83 -8.23
N LYS A 267 -3.41 -13.77 -8.90
CA LYS A 267 -2.29 -13.89 -9.85
C LYS A 267 -1.03 -14.44 -9.20
N LYS A 268 -0.62 -15.64 -9.61
CA LYS A 268 0.62 -16.28 -9.18
C LYS A 268 1.85 -15.62 -9.81
N HIS A 269 2.92 -15.49 -9.02
CA HIS A 269 4.21 -15.01 -9.50
C HIS A 269 4.91 -16.08 -10.38
N PRO A 270 5.63 -15.71 -11.45
CA PRO A 270 6.16 -16.70 -12.41
C PRO A 270 7.24 -17.66 -11.87
N TYR A 271 7.86 -17.31 -10.74
CA TYR A 271 9.08 -17.97 -10.26
C TYR A 271 8.95 -18.62 -8.88
N ASN A 272 7.83 -18.45 -8.20
CA ASN A 272 7.59 -18.99 -6.86
C ASN A 272 6.07 -19.11 -6.59
N ASP A 273 5.70 -19.55 -5.39
CA ASP A 273 4.30 -19.74 -5.02
C ASP A 273 3.63 -18.48 -4.45
N SER A 274 4.27 -17.31 -4.48
CA SER A 274 3.67 -16.06 -3.99
C SER A 274 2.65 -15.47 -4.96
N ARG A 275 1.74 -14.65 -4.44
CA ARG A 275 0.80 -13.85 -5.25
C ARG A 275 1.40 -12.49 -5.59
N VAL A 276 1.13 -12.02 -6.81
CA VAL A 276 1.44 -10.65 -7.24
C VAL A 276 0.31 -9.76 -6.74
N ALA A 277 0.64 -8.61 -6.17
CA ALA A 277 -0.37 -7.64 -5.78
C ALA A 277 -0.92 -6.89 -7.00
N TYR A 278 -2.22 -6.62 -6.97
CA TYR A 278 -2.88 -5.65 -7.84
C TYR A 278 -2.57 -4.23 -7.38
N TYR A 279 -2.29 -3.32 -8.31
CA TYR A 279 -1.97 -1.92 -7.98
C TYR A 279 -3.15 -1.01 -8.29
N VAL A 280 -3.80 -0.48 -7.25
CA VAL A 280 -4.99 0.38 -7.39
C VAL A 280 -4.69 1.71 -8.07
N THR A 281 -3.42 2.13 -8.14
CA THR A 281 -3.00 3.30 -8.92
C THR A 281 -3.28 3.16 -10.42
N GLY A 282 -3.45 1.93 -10.91
CA GLY A 282 -3.93 1.66 -12.27
C GLY A 282 -5.35 2.20 -12.52
N LEU A 283 -6.07 2.56 -11.47
CA LEU A 283 -7.43 3.10 -11.52
C LEU A 283 -7.48 4.64 -11.60
N ALA A 284 -6.34 5.31 -11.69
CA ALA A 284 -6.31 6.77 -11.87
C ALA A 284 -7.03 7.27 -13.14
N PRO A 285 -6.94 6.59 -14.30
CA PRO A 285 -7.65 7.03 -15.50
C PRO A 285 -9.17 6.86 -15.39
N GLU A 286 -9.93 7.77 -15.99
CA GLU A 286 -11.40 7.66 -16.13
C GLU A 286 -11.81 6.33 -16.81
N GLY A 287 -12.88 5.70 -16.32
CA GLY A 287 -13.42 4.42 -16.83
C GLY A 287 -12.60 3.17 -16.49
N SER A 288 -11.49 3.31 -15.76
CA SER A 288 -10.65 2.18 -15.35
C SER A 288 -11.32 1.29 -14.31
N TRP A 289 -12.21 1.84 -13.47
CA TRP A 289 -13.01 1.06 -12.51
C TRP A 289 -14.00 0.15 -13.24
N ASP A 290 -14.75 0.67 -14.21
CA ASP A 290 -15.65 -0.14 -15.04
C ASP A 290 -14.89 -1.25 -15.78
N THR A 291 -13.69 -0.92 -16.29
CA THR A 291 -12.82 -1.91 -16.95
C THR A 291 -12.36 -3.00 -15.99
N LEU A 292 -12.08 -2.65 -14.73
CA LEU A 292 -11.70 -3.62 -13.71
C LEU A 292 -12.87 -4.54 -13.36
N GLN A 293 -14.08 -4.01 -13.21
CA GLN A 293 -15.28 -4.83 -12.98
C GLN A 293 -15.53 -5.81 -14.13
N GLU A 294 -15.47 -5.37 -15.39
CA GLU A 294 -15.56 -6.28 -16.54
C GLU A 294 -14.45 -7.36 -16.51
N THR A 295 -13.25 -6.99 -16.05
CA THR A 295 -12.15 -7.94 -15.88
C THR A 295 -12.43 -8.95 -14.76
N MET A 296 -13.07 -8.53 -13.66
CA MET A 296 -13.47 -9.42 -12.56
C MET A 296 -14.49 -10.47 -13.04
N GLU A 297 -15.43 -10.08 -13.89
CA GLU A 297 -16.43 -11.00 -14.48
C GLU A 297 -15.84 -12.01 -15.48
N THR A 298 -14.74 -11.66 -16.16
CA THR A 298 -14.26 -12.40 -17.33
C THR A 298 -12.92 -13.11 -17.14
N SER A 299 -12.16 -12.77 -16.11
CA SER A 299 -10.81 -13.30 -15.89
C SER A 299 -10.75 -14.25 -14.70
N ASP A 300 -10.09 -15.40 -14.90
CA ASP A 300 -9.74 -16.36 -13.84
C ASP A 300 -8.71 -15.83 -12.80
N LEU A 301 -8.41 -14.53 -12.83
CA LEU A 301 -7.45 -13.89 -11.91
C LEU A 301 -8.15 -13.23 -10.73
N TRP A 302 -9.47 -13.09 -10.80
CA TRP A 302 -10.31 -12.56 -9.74
C TRP A 302 -11.27 -13.66 -9.33
N GLN A 303 -11.33 -13.94 -8.04
CA GLN A 303 -12.22 -14.93 -7.46
C GLN A 303 -13.09 -14.25 -6.42
N GLU A 304 -14.37 -14.59 -6.40
CA GLU A 304 -15.27 -14.14 -5.35
C GLU A 304 -14.89 -14.79 -4.01
N VAL A 305 -14.91 -14.01 -2.93
CA VAL A 305 -14.72 -14.51 -1.57
C VAL A 305 -16.08 -14.96 -1.04
N GLU A 306 -16.32 -16.26 -1.09
CA GLU A 306 -17.55 -16.89 -0.61
C GLU A 306 -17.53 -17.00 0.92
N LEU A 307 -18.31 -16.15 1.60
CA LEU A 307 -18.49 -16.25 3.05
C LEU A 307 -19.45 -17.40 3.37
N GLU A 308 -19.10 -18.25 4.34
CA GLU A 308 -20.02 -19.27 4.84
C GLU A 308 -21.20 -18.58 5.54
N GLU A 309 -22.42 -18.77 5.03
CA GLU A 309 -23.62 -18.38 5.75
C GLU A 309 -23.72 -19.29 6.99
N GLU A 310 -23.75 -18.71 8.20
CA GLU A 310 -24.02 -19.49 9.40
C GLU A 310 -25.33 -20.26 9.21
N ALA A 311 -25.25 -21.59 9.28
CA ALA A 311 -26.44 -22.42 9.26
C ALA A 311 -27.35 -21.98 10.41
N PRO A 312 -28.67 -21.84 10.19
CA PRO A 312 -29.58 -21.50 11.28
C PRO A 312 -29.37 -22.52 12.40
N ALA A 313 -29.14 -22.03 13.61
CA ALA A 313 -28.95 -22.87 14.79
C ALA A 313 -30.07 -23.91 14.79
N ASP A 314 -29.69 -25.18 14.69
CA ASP A 314 -30.63 -26.29 14.75
C ASP A 314 -31.19 -26.33 16.17
N ASP A 315 -32.28 -25.59 16.40
CA ASP A 315 -33.10 -25.63 17.62
C ASP A 315 -33.89 -26.95 17.71
N SER A 316 -33.28 -28.05 17.28
CA SER A 316 -33.68 -29.40 17.65
C SER A 316 -33.16 -29.66 19.05
N ALA A 317 -33.78 -29.03 20.05
CA ALA A 317 -33.68 -29.48 21.42
C ALA A 317 -33.92 -31.01 21.44
N PRO A 318 -33.05 -31.82 22.06
CA PRO A 318 -33.27 -33.25 22.13
C PRO A 318 -34.57 -33.48 22.91
N LEU A 319 -35.59 -34.00 22.23
CA LEU A 319 -36.83 -34.45 22.87
C LEU A 319 -36.44 -35.40 24.01
N ALA A 320 -36.62 -34.94 25.24
CA ALA A 320 -36.43 -35.76 26.41
C ALA A 320 -37.40 -36.95 26.30
N GLU A 321 -36.86 -38.14 26.02
CA GLU A 321 -37.62 -39.38 26.10
C GLU A 321 -38.04 -39.57 27.57
N THR A 322 -39.29 -39.24 27.89
CA THR A 322 -39.86 -39.59 29.19
C THR A 322 -40.09 -41.10 29.21
N ASP A 323 -39.20 -41.83 29.86
CA ASP A 323 -39.31 -43.24 30.20
C ASP A 323 -40.57 -43.49 31.06
N PRO A 324 -41.59 -44.24 30.57
CA PRO A 324 -42.72 -44.63 31.38
C PRO A 324 -42.47 -46.01 31.99
N THR A 325 -41.68 -46.07 33.07
CA THR A 325 -41.64 -47.24 33.94
C THR A 325 -42.17 -46.93 35.34
N LEU A 326 -43.50 -46.82 35.43
CA LEU A 326 -44.24 -47.10 36.66
C LEU A 326 -45.53 -47.87 36.30
N GLY A 327 -45.50 -49.18 36.57
CA GLY A 327 -46.61 -50.11 36.44
C GLY A 327 -46.23 -51.47 37.01
#